data_AF-A0A540WPL8-F1
#
_entry.id   AF-A0A540WPL8-F1
#
_cell.length_a   1.000
_cell.length_b   1.000
_cell.length_c   1.000
_cell.angle_alpha   90.00
_cell.angle_beta   90.00
_cell.angle_gamma   90.00
#
_symmetry.space_group_name_H-M   'P 1'
#
loop_
_entity.id
_entity.type
_entity.pdbx_description
1 polymer ?
#
loop_
_entity_poly.entity_id
_entity_poly.type
_entity_poly.pdbx_seq_one_letter_code
_entity_poly.pdbx_strand_id
1 'polypeptide(L)' 'NGMKEIRERGGRTIAQDEGTSAVWGMPREAVLLGAAQEVLPLERIGPTLVQWVDAC' A
#
# COMPACT_ATOMS: atom_id res chain seq x y z
N ASN A 1 11.97 -6.95 -3.93
CA ASN A 1 12.38 -6.15 -2.75
C ASN A 1 12.09 -4.65 -2.85
N GLY A 2 11.44 -4.10 -3.90
CA GLY A 2 11.21 -2.64 -3.99
C GLY A 2 10.36 -2.04 -2.86
N MET A 3 9.09 -2.44 -2.74
CA MET A 3 8.19 -1.88 -1.71
C MET A 3 8.65 -2.18 -0.27
N LYS A 4 9.29 -3.34 -0.06
CA LYS A 4 9.83 -3.72 1.26
C LYS A 4 10.99 -2.80 1.68
N GLU A 5 11.90 -2.50 0.76
CA GLU A 5 13.00 -1.56 1.01
C GLU A 5 12.49 -0.16 1.34
N ILE A 6 11.41 0.30 0.69
CA ILE A 6 10.76 1.58 1.03
C ILE A 6 10.29 1.56 2.49
N ARG A 7 9.57 0.49 2.89
CA ARG A 7 9.03 0.33 4.25
C ARG A 7 10.12 0.25 5.31
N GLU A 8 11.19 -0.48 5.04
CA GLU A 8 12.34 -0.65 5.94
C GLU A 8 13.12 0.65 6.14
N ARG A 9 13.11 1.55 5.15
CA ARG A 9 13.71 2.89 5.23
C ARG A 9 12.78 3.96 5.83
N GLY A 10 11.62 3.56 6.36
CA GLY A 10 10.65 4.45 6.98
C GLY A 10 9.69 5.14 6.01
N GLY A 11 9.71 4.77 4.72
CA GLY A 11 8.74 5.23 3.75
C GLY A 11 7.35 4.63 4.00
N ARG A 12 6.31 5.40 3.70
CA ARG A 12 4.91 4.94 3.77
C ARG A 12 4.58 4.08 2.55
N THR A 13 3.87 2.98 2.76
CA THR A 13 3.57 2.01 1.69
C THR A 13 2.12 1.52 1.78
N ILE A 14 1.41 1.51 0.64
CA ILE A 14 0.01 1.06 0.53
C ILE A 14 -0.07 -0.07 -0.48
N ALA A 15 -0.76 -1.15 -0.14
CA ALA A 15 -1.28 -2.10 -1.11
C ALA A 15 -2.80 -1.89 -1.28
N GLN A 16 -3.31 -2.08 -2.50
CA GLN A 16 -4.76 -2.22 -2.71
C GLN A 16 -5.28 -3.45 -1.94
N ASP A 17 -6.56 -3.57 -1.67
CA ASP A 17 -7.17 -4.78 -1.09
C ASP A 17 -7.68 -5.78 -2.14
N GLU A 18 -8.03 -6.99 -1.70
CA GLU A 18 -8.53 -8.05 -2.57
C GLU A 18 -9.88 -7.70 -3.21
N GLY A 19 -10.79 -7.07 -2.46
CA GLY A 19 -12.17 -6.83 -2.89
C GLY A 19 -12.29 -5.84 -4.05
N THR A 20 -11.33 -4.94 -4.19
CA THR A 20 -11.31 -3.92 -5.26
C THR A 20 -10.28 -4.22 -6.34
N SER A 21 -9.39 -5.19 -6.13
CA SER A 21 -8.36 -5.55 -7.10
C SER A 21 -8.94 -6.36 -8.26
N ALA A 22 -8.67 -5.93 -9.49
CA ALA A 22 -9.01 -6.75 -10.67
C ALA A 22 -8.25 -8.08 -10.69
N VAL A 23 -7.00 -8.07 -10.20
CA VAL A 23 -6.18 -9.28 -9.98
C VAL A 23 -5.43 -9.13 -8.65
N TRP A 24 -5.73 -10.00 -7.70
CA TRP A 24 -5.08 -10.03 -6.38
C TRP A 24 -3.72 -10.74 -6.40
N GLY A 25 -2.82 -10.26 -7.27
CA GLY A 25 -1.48 -10.82 -7.48
C GLY A 25 -0.40 -10.02 -6.76
N MET A 26 0.10 -8.95 -7.40
CA MET A 26 1.18 -8.14 -6.82
C MET A 26 0.84 -7.53 -5.46
N PRO A 27 -0.38 -7.00 -5.22
CA PRO A 27 -0.74 -6.48 -3.90
C PRO A 27 -0.70 -7.57 -2.82
N ARG A 28 -1.16 -8.79 -3.12
CA ARG A 28 -1.09 -9.95 -2.21
C ARG A 28 0.35 -10.27 -1.80
N GLU A 29 1.26 -10.30 -2.78
CA GLU A 29 2.67 -10.56 -2.51
C GLU A 29 3.30 -9.46 -1.63
N ALA A 30 2.95 -8.19 -1.85
CA ALA A 30 3.40 -7.10 -0.99
C ALA A 30 2.92 -7.26 0.46
N VAL A 31 1.68 -7.72 0.67
CA VAL A 31 1.14 -8.01 2.01
C VAL A 31 1.88 -9.17 2.66
N LEU A 32 2.04 -10.30 1.96
CA LEU A 32 2.71 -11.49 2.50
C LEU A 32 4.18 -11.24 2.83
N LEU A 33 4.86 -10.38 2.07
CA LEU A 33 6.25 -9.99 2.33
C LEU A 33 6.40 -9.01 3.51
N GLY A 34 5.30 -8.55 4.11
CA GLY A 34 5.28 -7.51 5.14
C GLY A 34 5.68 -6.12 4.61
N ALA A 35 5.56 -5.90 3.29
CA ALA A 35 5.97 -4.68 2.62
C ALA A 35 4.86 -3.59 2.65
N ALA A 36 3.61 -3.99 2.80
CA ALA A 36 2.47 -3.10 2.92
C ALA A 36 2.27 -2.63 4.37
N GLN A 37 2.36 -1.31 4.60
CA GLN A 37 2.00 -0.71 5.88
C GLN A 37 0.48 -0.64 6.03
N GLU A 38 -0.23 -0.27 4.96
CA GLU A 38 -1.69 -0.29 4.89
C GLU A 38 -2.18 -1.11 3.70
N VAL A 39 -3.35 -1.73 3.87
CA VAL A 39 -4.08 -2.47 2.84
C VAL A 39 -5.46 -1.84 2.73
N LEU A 40 -5.79 -1.25 1.58
CA LEU A 40 -6.96 -0.39 1.42
C LEU A 40 -7.74 -0.68 0.13
N PRO A 41 -9.06 -0.51 0.12
CA PRO A 41 -9.83 -0.51 -1.13
C PRO A 41 -9.38 0.63 -2.05
N LEU A 42 -9.49 0.43 -3.36
CA LEU A 42 -9.02 1.37 -4.39
C LEU A 42 -9.49 2.80 -4.15
N GLU A 43 -10.75 2.97 -3.78
CA GLU A 43 -11.41 4.26 -3.56
C GLU A 43 -10.83 5.02 -2.35
N ARG A 44 -10.12 4.31 -1.46
CA ARG A 44 -9.50 4.89 -0.27
C ARG A 44 -8.03 5.25 -0.48
N ILE A 45 -7.36 4.70 -1.49
CA ILE A 45 -5.93 4.98 -1.74
C ILE A 45 -5.72 6.47 -2.03
N GLY A 46 -6.50 7.07 -2.94
CA GLY A 46 -6.39 8.49 -3.29
C GLY A 46 -6.55 9.42 -2.08
N PRO A 47 -7.66 9.33 -1.33
CA PRO A 47 -7.85 10.11 -0.09
C PRO A 47 -6.72 9.92 0.93
N THR A 48 -6.23 8.70 1.13
CA THR A 48 -5.12 8.44 2.05
C THR A 48 -3.82 9.10 1.58
N LEU A 49 -3.53 9.11 0.28
CA LEU A 49 -2.36 9.80 -0.28
C LEU A 49 -2.44 11.32 -0.04
N VAL A 50 -3.60 11.94 -0.25
CA VAL A 50 -3.80 13.38 0.03
C VAL A 50 -3.57 13.67 1.51
N GLN A 51 -4.20 12.90 2.40
CA GLN A 51 -3.98 13.03 3.85
C GLN A 51 -2.50 12.91 4.24
N TRP A 52 -1.77 12.01 3.59
CA TRP A 52 -0.35 11.80 3.88
C TRP A 52 0.53 12.97 3.48
N VAL A 53 0.22 13.63 2.38
CA VAL A 53 0.94 14.81 1.88
C VAL A 53 0.59 16.05 2.71
N ASP A 54 -0.68 16.22 3.08
CA ASP A 54 -1.14 17.35 3.89
C ASP A 54 -0.63 17.31 5.35
N ALA A 55 -0.22 16.13 5.82
CA ALA A 55 0.36 15.93 7.16
C ALA A 55 1.87 16.19 7.25
N CYS A 56 2.49 16.70 6.17
CA CYS A 56 3.90 17.14 6.13
C CYS A 56 4.01 18.63 6.45
#